data_AF-A0A183BB96-F1
#
_entry.id   AF-A0A183BB96-F1
#
_cell.length_a   1.000
_cell.length_b   1.000
_cell.length_c   1.000
_cell.angle_alpha   90.00
_cell.angle_beta   90.00
_cell.angle_gamma   90.00
#
_symmetry.space_group_name_H-M   'P 1'
#
loop_
_entity.id
_entity.type
_entity.pdbx_description
1 polymer ?
#
loop_
_entity_poly.entity_id
_entity_poly.type
_entity_poly.pdbx_seq_one_letter_code
_entity_poly.pdbx_strand_id
1 'polypeptide(L)'
;MSDSPEIFEGEGDYQFDIYRIMRDNNGNDWRPFHPRTNLYWLHYLMGKLLNETSYPRRDPDSQPVESELRALYDMVLTNNYRSATHLVSTCFYFDTCRIG
;
A
#
# COMPACT_ATOMS: atom_id res chain seq x y z
N MET A 1 -24.35 6.23 -4.65
CA MET A 1 -23.35 6.31 -3.58
C MET A 1 -23.42 4.97 -2.87
N SER A 2 -22.30 4.36 -2.47
CA SER A 2 -22.38 3.05 -1.83
C SER A 2 -22.99 3.23 -0.44
N ASP A 3 -24.23 2.77 -0.26
CA ASP A 3 -25.04 2.92 0.96
C ASP A 3 -24.60 1.96 2.10
N SER A 4 -23.30 1.69 2.20
CA SER A 4 -22.76 0.65 3.09
C SER A 4 -21.91 1.27 4.20
N PRO A 5 -22.51 1.93 5.21
CA PRO A 5 -21.76 2.50 6.33
C PRO A 5 -20.93 1.44 7.09
N GLU A 6 -21.38 0.19 7.05
CA GLU A 6 -20.74 -0.99 7.66
C GLU A 6 -19.26 -1.15 7.27
N ILE A 7 -18.87 -0.77 6.04
CA ILE A 7 -17.48 -0.91 5.59
C ILE A 7 -16.49 0.00 6.35
N PHE A 8 -17.00 1.07 6.98
CA PHE A 8 -16.20 2.04 7.75
C PHE A 8 -16.23 1.76 9.25
N GLU A 9 -17.15 0.91 9.71
CA GLU A 9 -17.33 0.52 11.11
C GLU A 9 -16.50 -0.71 11.49
N GLY A 10 -15.88 -1.38 10.52
CA GLY A 10 -15.00 -2.51 10.77
C GLY A 10 -13.76 -2.15 11.60
N GLU A 11 -13.31 -3.11 12.40
CA GLU A 11 -12.16 -3.02 13.30
C GLU A 11 -11.34 -4.33 13.28
N GLY A 12 -10.15 -4.30 13.88
CA GLY A 12 -9.30 -5.49 14.03
C GLY A 12 -8.37 -5.77 12.85
N ASP A 13 -8.44 -4.97 11.79
CA ASP A 13 -7.55 -5.06 10.64
C ASP A 13 -7.29 -3.67 10.02
N TYR A 14 -6.03 -3.42 9.63
CA TYR A 14 -5.60 -2.15 9.04
C TYR A 14 -6.35 -1.81 7.72
N GLN A 15 -6.95 -2.78 7.04
CA GLN A 15 -7.82 -2.54 5.88
C GLN A 15 -8.96 -1.55 6.18
N PHE A 16 -9.51 -1.57 7.40
CA PHE A 16 -10.61 -0.70 7.78
C PHE A 16 -10.16 0.76 7.96
N ASP A 17 -8.92 0.96 8.41
CA ASP A 17 -8.30 2.29 8.41
C ASP A 17 -8.14 2.82 6.99
N ILE A 18 -7.78 1.96 6.02
CA ILE A 18 -7.65 2.38 4.62
C ILE A 18 -8.98 2.92 4.08
N TYR A 19 -10.10 2.26 4.36
CA TYR A 19 -11.42 2.76 3.94
C TYR A 19 -11.74 4.13 4.54
N ARG A 20 -11.48 4.32 5.84
CA ARG A 20 -11.69 5.61 6.53
C ARG A 20 -10.79 6.70 5.95
N ILE A 21 -9.50 6.41 5.78
CA ILE A 21 -8.52 7.34 5.18
C ILE A 21 -8.94 7.74 3.76
N MET A 22 -9.39 6.80 2.93
CA MET A 22 -9.84 7.09 1.57
C MET A 22 -11.10 7.96 1.57
N ARG A 23 -12.08 7.65 2.42
CA ARG A 23 -13.31 8.43 2.56
C ARG A 23 -13.01 9.87 2.93
N ASP A 24 -12.14 10.06 3.91
CA ASP A 24 -11.80 11.38 4.43
C ASP A 24 -11.01 12.20 3.38
N ASN A 25 -10.09 11.57 2.65
CA ASN A 25 -9.34 12.22 1.55
C ASN A 25 -10.22 12.58 0.36
N ASN A 26 -11.22 11.76 0.05
CA ASN A 26 -12.10 11.97 -1.10
C ASN A 26 -13.31 12.88 -0.75
N GLY A 27 -13.46 13.30 0.51
CA GLY A 27 -14.66 14.01 0.97
C GLY A 27 -15.94 13.19 0.78
N ASN A 28 -15.83 11.86 0.85
CA ASN A 28 -16.87 10.89 0.55
C ASN A 28 -17.44 10.94 -0.89
N ASP A 29 -16.75 11.60 -1.84
CA ASP A 29 -17.06 11.48 -3.27
C ASP A 29 -16.14 10.45 -3.93
N TRP A 30 -16.70 9.30 -4.28
CA TRP A 30 -15.94 8.18 -4.84
C TRP A 30 -15.84 8.21 -6.37
N ARG A 31 -16.50 9.17 -7.03
CA ARG A 31 -16.49 9.29 -8.49
C ARG A 31 -15.16 9.80 -9.05
N PRO A 32 -14.48 10.79 -8.43
CA PRO A 32 -13.23 11.30 -8.96
C PRO A 32 -12.11 10.27 -8.85
N PHE A 33 -11.20 10.33 -9.81
CA PHE A 33 -10.02 9.48 -9.82
C PHE A 33 -8.96 10.00 -8.83
N HIS A 34 -8.77 9.27 -7.73
CA HIS A 34 -7.78 9.58 -6.70
C HIS A 34 -6.65 8.53 -6.69
N PRO A 35 -5.61 8.64 -7.54
CA PRO A 35 -4.58 7.59 -7.69
C PRO A 35 -3.71 7.39 -6.45
N ARG A 36 -3.72 8.34 -5.51
CA ARG A 36 -3.01 8.23 -4.22
C ARG A 36 -3.59 7.12 -3.35
N THR A 37 -4.87 6.78 -3.51
CA THR A 37 -5.50 5.72 -2.71
C THR A 37 -4.86 4.35 -2.93
N ASN A 38 -4.30 4.11 -4.13
CA ASN A 38 -3.52 2.91 -4.42
C ASN A 38 -2.28 2.78 -3.54
N LEU A 39 -1.68 3.89 -3.07
CA LEU A 39 -0.52 3.84 -2.17
C LEU A 39 -0.91 3.34 -0.77
N TYR A 40 -2.12 3.65 -0.30
CA TYR A 40 -2.63 3.12 0.97
C TYR A 40 -2.81 1.62 0.92
N TRP A 41 -3.35 1.10 -0.20
CA TRP A 41 -3.47 -0.34 -0.41
C TRP A 41 -2.12 -1.04 -0.55
N LEU A 42 -1.15 -0.43 -1.24
CA LEU A 42 0.21 -0.98 -1.29
C LEU A 42 0.86 -1.03 0.09
N HIS A 43 0.71 0.03 0.90
CA HIS A 43 1.20 0.04 2.28
C HIS A 43 0.57 -1.09 3.10
N TYR A 44 -0.75 -1.27 3.01
CA TYR A 44 -1.46 -2.38 3.64
C TYR A 44 -0.93 -3.75 3.21
N LEU A 45 -0.81 -4.00 1.90
CA LEU A 45 -0.33 -5.28 1.36
C LEU A 45 1.10 -5.59 1.81
N MET A 46 2.00 -4.59 1.78
CA MET A 46 3.36 -4.76 2.27
C MET A 46 3.37 -5.09 3.77
N GLY A 47 2.50 -4.46 4.57
CA GLY A 47 2.32 -4.79 5.97
C GLY A 47 1.89 -6.26 6.20
N LYS A 48 0.95 -6.77 5.38
CA LYS A 48 0.54 -8.18 5.44
C LYS A 48 1.66 -9.15 5.06
N LEU A 49 2.43 -8.82 4.03
CA LEU A 49 3.57 -9.63 3.60
C LEU A 49 4.66 -9.67 4.68
N LEU A 50 4.96 -8.53 5.31
CA LEU A 50 5.99 -8.43 6.34
C LEU A 50 5.59 -9.08 7.67
N ASN A 51 4.33 -8.93 8.11
CA ASN A 51 3.97 -9.24 9.50
C ASN A 51 3.01 -10.43 9.65
N GLU A 52 2.29 -10.81 8.60
CA GLU A 52 1.18 -11.78 8.71
C GLU A 52 1.32 -12.98 7.76
N THR A 53 2.36 -12.98 6.92
CA THR A 53 2.61 -14.07 5.97
C THR A 53 3.71 -14.98 6.48
N SER A 54 3.41 -16.28 6.61
CA SER A 54 4.40 -17.30 6.94
C SER A 54 4.99 -17.91 5.66
N TYR A 55 6.28 -17.73 5.47
CA TYR A 55 7.00 -18.29 4.33
C TYR A 55 7.65 -19.63 4.72
N PRO A 56 7.24 -20.77 4.13
CA PRO A 56 7.67 -22.10 4.55
C PRO A 56 9.14 -22.40 4.26
N ARG A 57 9.84 -21.56 3.48
CA ARG A 57 11.26 -21.69 3.17
C ARG A 57 11.95 -20.36 3.47
N ARG A 58 13.02 -20.41 4.26
CA ARG A 58 13.96 -19.30 4.39
C ARG A 58 15.05 -19.49 3.36
N ASP A 59 14.84 -18.91 2.20
CA ASP A 59 15.88 -18.77 1.19
C ASP A 59 16.93 -17.78 1.69
N PRO A 60 18.25 -18.00 1.51
CA PRO A 60 19.27 -17.02 1.84
C PRO A 60 19.00 -15.62 1.24
N ASP A 61 18.37 -15.57 0.07
CA ASP A 61 18.01 -14.33 -0.62
C ASP A 61 16.75 -13.67 -0.04
N SER A 62 16.06 -14.29 0.92
CA SER A 62 14.85 -13.72 1.52
C SER A 62 15.13 -12.52 2.42
N GLN A 63 16.30 -12.48 3.09
CA GLN A 63 16.65 -11.42 4.04
C GLN A 63 16.87 -10.05 3.36
N PRO A 64 17.63 -9.95 2.24
CA PRO A 64 17.71 -8.72 1.47
C PRO A 64 16.33 -8.26 0.98
N VAL A 65 15.53 -9.15 0.39
CA VAL A 65 14.20 -8.81 -0.14
C VAL A 65 13.26 -8.30 0.95
N GLU A 66 13.25 -8.94 2.13
CA GLU A 66 12.47 -8.49 3.29
C GLU A 66 12.92 -7.10 3.76
N SER A 67 14.22 -6.83 3.77
CA SER A 67 14.78 -5.52 4.15
C SER A 67 14.39 -4.43 3.16
N GLU A 68 14.44 -4.71 1.86
CA GLU A 68 13.99 -3.80 0.80
C GLU A 68 12.49 -3.52 0.90
N LEU A 69 11.69 -4.56 1.12
CA LEU A 69 10.24 -4.44 1.30
C LEU A 69 9.89 -3.58 2.53
N ARG A 70 10.64 -3.72 3.63
CA ARG A 70 10.45 -2.94 4.85
C ARG A 70 10.83 -1.46 4.66
N ALA A 71 11.92 -1.20 3.96
CA ALA A 71 12.27 0.16 3.58
C ALA A 71 11.24 0.78 2.64
N LEU A 72 10.70 0.01 1.68
CA LEU A 72 9.62 0.44 0.78
C LEU A 72 8.34 0.76 1.56
N TYR A 73 7.98 -0.07 2.54
CA TYR A 73 6.86 0.15 3.45
C TYR A 73 6.99 1.48 4.20
N ASP A 74 8.16 1.76 4.78
CA ASP A 74 8.40 3.00 5.52
C ASP A 74 8.34 4.25 4.62
N MET A 75 8.75 4.14 3.36
CA MET A 75 8.79 5.28 2.43
C MET A 75 7.50 5.54 1.65
N VAL A 76 6.64 4.54 1.43
CA VAL A 76 5.54 4.64 0.43
C VAL A 76 4.51 5.72 0.77
N LEU A 77 4.28 5.99 2.06
CA LEU A 77 3.36 7.03 2.53
C LEU A 77 4.08 8.28 3.06
N THR A 78 5.34 8.18 3.49
CA THR A 78 6.13 9.30 4.04
C THR A 78 6.74 10.16 2.93
N ASN A 79 7.12 9.57 1.80
CA ASN A 79 7.53 10.31 0.62
C ASN A 79 6.32 10.84 -0.14
N ASN A 80 6.51 11.94 -0.86
CA ASN A 80 5.44 12.63 -1.57
C ASN A 80 5.06 11.97 -2.92
N TYR A 81 4.85 10.65 -2.91
CA TYR A 81 4.33 9.94 -4.08
C TYR A 81 2.86 10.29 -4.32
N ARG A 82 2.50 10.53 -5.58
CA ARG A 82 1.15 10.95 -5.97
C ARG A 82 0.28 9.79 -6.44
N SER A 83 0.91 8.68 -6.83
CA SER A 83 0.27 7.48 -7.36
C SER A 83 1.22 6.28 -7.31
N ALA A 84 0.68 5.06 -7.45
CA ALA A 84 1.49 3.87 -7.66
C ALA A 84 2.39 3.98 -8.90
N THR A 85 1.91 4.60 -9.99
CA THR A 85 2.73 4.86 -11.18
C THR A 85 3.91 5.77 -10.87
N HIS A 86 3.70 6.85 -10.11
CA HIS A 86 4.78 7.74 -9.70
C HIS A 86 5.81 7.00 -8.85
N LEU A 87 5.36 6.17 -7.90
CA LEU A 87 6.23 5.31 -7.10
C LEU A 87 7.09 4.41 -8.00
N VAL A 88 6.49 3.60 -8.87
CA VAL A 88 7.22 2.67 -9.75
C VAL A 88 8.17 3.41 -10.71
N SER A 89 7.79 4.62 -11.15
CA SER A 89 8.59 5.42 -12.09
C SER A 89 9.75 6.19 -11.46
N THR A 90 9.81 6.33 -10.13
CA THR A 90 10.83 7.15 -9.45
C THR A 90 11.56 6.46 -8.31
N CYS A 91 10.99 5.41 -7.72
CA CYS A 91 11.64 4.63 -6.68
C CYS A 91 12.68 3.68 -7.30
N PHE A 92 13.87 3.65 -6.69
CA PHE A 92 14.99 2.82 -7.14
C PHE A 92 14.74 1.31 -7.00
N TYR A 93 13.91 0.88 -6.03
CA TYR A 93 13.55 -0.53 -5.85
C TYR A 93 12.84 -1.14 -7.08
N PHE A 94 12.32 -0.30 -7.99
CA PHE A 94 11.65 -0.73 -9.21
C PHE A 94 12.50 -0.50 -10.47
N ASP A 95 13.77 -0.12 -10.35
CA ASP A 95 14.62 0.18 -11.52
C ASP A 95 14.76 -1.03 -12.45
N THR A 96 14.81 -2.25 -11.90
CA THR A 96 14.87 -3.50 -12.66
C THR A 96 13.55 -3.89 -13.33
N CYS A 97 12.42 -3.34 -12.85
CA CYS A 97 11.09 -3.56 -13.40
C CYS A 97 10.74 -2.59 -14.53
N ARG A 98 11.57 -1.57 -14.80
CA ARG A 98 11.37 -0.65 -15.92
C ARG A 98 11.75 -1.35 -17.22
N ILE A 99 10.78 -2.00 -17.84
CA ILE A 99 10.89 -2.44 -19.22
C ILE A 99 10.89 -1.17 -20.08
N GLY A 100 12.01 -0.91 -20.75
CA GLY A 100 12.16 0.21 -21.70
C GLY A 100 11.34 0.05 -22.96
#